data_AF-A0A348S2Y4-F1
#
_entry.id   AF-A0A348S2Y4-F1
#
_cell.length_a   1.000
_cell.length_b   1.000
_cell.length_c   1.000
_cell.angle_alpha   90.00
_cell.angle_beta   90.00
_cell.angle_gamma   90.00
#
_symmetry.space_group_name_H-M   'P 1'
#
loop_
_entity.id
_entity.type
_entity.pdbx_description
1 polymer ?
#
loop_
_entity_poly.entity_id
_entity_poly.type
_entity_poly.pdbx_seq_one_letter_code
_entity_poly.pdbx_strand_id
1 'polypeptide(L)'
;QFRPDNHRLTSFGSYPNTNPWGVTFDDWGYHVASHPVFASAFHALNPPYPQQHPRAAGLPAYSGVCGHEFVDFDFWPEEMQGGFVKVRYKPSNRVEIHQWIEKEDHFEESYQGDIIYSSNLSFIPVDLRFGPRGAMYVCDWYNPVKGHAQYSLRDERRDRRAGRIWRIVPKGATLQDPPLIHDQPIASLLDVLKRPEYRYRYWTRNELRSRSEQDVFEALTSWLNSLDRADPRFRHHQVEALWLYRNIGATNHDLLRKLIQCEEHHARAAAVRVLRSWYGEMPDAHDLLAKAVSDENPLVRLESAIAASWFGTQEALDVLLRVADQPLGDHLRYAFVCSLGSENMRRHWEGNTRYALVPVMLRDARKVESFLEPPG
;
A
#
# COMPACT_ATOMS: atom_id res chain seq x y z
N GLN A 1 -6.23 -4.34 -9.30
CA GLN A 1 -7.19 -3.26 -8.97
C GLN A 1 -8.37 -3.34 -9.91
N PHE A 2 -9.59 -3.51 -9.38
CA PHE A 2 -10.82 -3.40 -10.15
C PHE A 2 -11.45 -2.03 -9.95
N ARG A 3 -11.89 -1.38 -11.04
CA ARG A 3 -12.58 -0.10 -11.06
C ARG A 3 -14.05 -0.33 -11.44
N PRO A 4 -14.98 -0.31 -10.47
CA PRO A 4 -16.39 -0.63 -10.73
C PRO A 4 -17.11 0.36 -11.64
N ASP A 5 -16.64 1.60 -11.73
CA ASP A 5 -17.19 2.68 -12.56
C ASP A 5 -17.07 2.39 -14.07
N ASN A 6 -15.98 1.75 -14.49
CA ASN A 6 -15.71 1.47 -15.91
C ASN A 6 -15.36 0.01 -16.19
N HIS A 7 -15.57 -0.86 -15.20
CA HIS A 7 -15.27 -2.30 -15.23
C HIS A 7 -13.81 -2.63 -15.60
N ARG A 8 -12.89 -1.68 -15.45
CA ARG A 8 -11.48 -1.89 -15.78
C ARG A 8 -10.80 -2.70 -14.69
N LEU A 9 -10.16 -3.80 -15.08
CA LEU A 9 -9.28 -4.58 -14.22
C LEU A 9 -7.82 -4.32 -14.60
N THR A 10 -7.08 -3.67 -13.72
CA THR A 10 -5.62 -3.52 -13.86
C THR A 10 -4.94 -4.53 -12.96
N SER A 11 -4.23 -5.49 -13.56
CA SER A 11 -3.30 -6.36 -12.83
C SER A 11 -2.00 -5.58 -12.57
N PHE A 12 -1.47 -5.72 -11.36
CA PHE A 12 -0.15 -5.24 -10.97
C PHE A 12 0.58 -6.39 -10.26
N GLY A 13 1.92 -6.37 -10.27
CA GLY A 13 2.71 -7.44 -9.66
C GLY A 13 2.77 -8.72 -10.48
N SER A 14 2.94 -8.64 -11.81
CA SER A 14 3.15 -9.83 -12.66
C SER A 14 4.58 -10.38 -12.57
N TYR A 15 5.04 -10.79 -11.39
CA TYR A 15 6.35 -11.43 -11.21
C TYR A 15 6.21 -12.89 -10.75
N PRO A 16 7.23 -13.75 -10.91
CA PRO A 16 7.15 -15.14 -10.51
C PRO A 16 6.80 -15.30 -9.01
N ASN A 17 5.90 -16.25 -8.70
CA ASN A 17 5.47 -16.61 -7.33
C ASN A 17 4.77 -15.49 -6.53
N THR A 18 4.06 -14.58 -7.20
CA THR A 18 3.28 -13.52 -6.54
C THR A 18 2.17 -14.10 -5.64
N ASN A 19 2.20 -13.79 -4.34
CA ASN A 19 1.24 -14.31 -3.36
C ASN A 19 0.84 -13.27 -2.29
N PRO A 20 0.17 -12.16 -2.67
CA PRO A 20 0.00 -10.99 -1.83
C PRO A 20 -1.14 -11.18 -0.82
N TRP A 21 -0.91 -11.93 0.25
CA TRP A 21 -1.85 -12.03 1.37
C TRP A 21 -1.69 -10.88 2.35
N GLY A 22 -2.71 -10.64 3.17
CA GLY A 22 -2.67 -9.60 4.20
C GLY A 22 -2.54 -8.21 3.59
N VAL A 23 -3.57 -7.70 2.93
CA VAL A 23 -3.50 -6.35 2.37
C VAL A 23 -3.92 -5.33 3.43
N THR A 24 -3.04 -4.36 3.67
CA THR A 24 -3.34 -3.14 4.43
C THR A 24 -2.54 -1.96 3.89
N PHE A 25 -2.75 -0.78 4.47
CA PHE A 25 -2.06 0.45 4.11
C PHE A 25 -1.61 1.16 5.38
N ASP A 26 -0.42 1.77 5.34
CA ASP A 26 0.04 2.60 6.45
C ASP A 26 -0.62 3.99 6.44
N ASP A 27 -0.20 4.86 7.38
CA ASP A 27 -0.80 6.18 7.58
C ASP A 27 -0.73 7.07 6.31
N TRP A 28 0.30 6.87 5.48
CA TRP A 28 0.56 7.60 4.24
C TRP A 28 0.15 6.82 2.97
N GLY A 29 -0.59 5.73 3.17
CA GLY A 29 -1.22 4.96 2.11
C GLY A 29 -0.25 4.06 1.32
N TYR A 30 0.96 3.79 1.83
CA TYR A 30 1.82 2.77 1.24
C TYR A 30 1.18 1.40 1.38
N HIS A 31 1.20 0.63 0.29
CA HIS A 31 0.59 -0.68 0.23
C HIS A 31 1.49 -1.72 0.89
N VAL A 32 0.96 -2.38 1.92
CA VAL A 32 1.64 -3.46 2.63
C VAL A 32 0.96 -4.78 2.30
N ALA A 33 1.78 -5.78 1.95
CA ALA A 33 1.35 -7.15 1.75
C ALA A 33 2.40 -8.09 2.34
N SER A 34 2.19 -9.40 2.22
CA SER A 34 3.15 -10.40 2.71
C SER A 34 4.23 -10.74 1.69
N HIS A 35 3.83 -10.79 0.43
CA HIS A 35 4.71 -11.16 -0.67
C HIS A 35 4.47 -10.15 -1.80
N PRO A 36 5.25 -9.06 -1.84
CA PRO A 36 6.35 -8.66 -0.93
C PRO A 36 5.83 -7.82 0.26
N VAL A 37 6.71 -7.57 1.25
CA VAL A 37 6.42 -6.76 2.45
C VAL A 37 6.04 -5.32 2.10
N PHE A 38 6.85 -4.65 1.28
CA PHE A 38 6.57 -3.30 0.78
C PHE A 38 5.98 -3.34 -0.64
N ALA A 39 4.71 -3.72 -0.73
CA ALA A 39 4.03 -3.94 -1.99
C ALA A 39 3.77 -2.68 -2.83
N SER A 40 4.02 -1.48 -2.30
CA SER A 40 4.03 -0.23 -3.07
C SER A 40 5.02 -0.27 -4.25
N ALA A 41 6.20 -0.88 -4.08
CA ALA A 41 7.23 -0.94 -5.13
C ALA A 41 6.81 -1.75 -6.39
N PHE A 42 5.63 -2.39 -6.35
CA PHE A 42 5.17 -3.39 -7.32
C PHE A 42 3.97 -2.91 -8.14
N HIS A 43 3.69 -1.60 -8.13
CA HIS A 43 2.54 -1.00 -8.81
C HIS A 43 2.83 -0.51 -10.24
N ALA A 44 4.04 -0.77 -10.77
CA ALA A 44 4.32 -0.57 -12.19
C ALA A 44 3.39 -1.43 -13.05
N LEU A 45 3.03 -0.95 -14.24
CA LEU A 45 2.20 -1.72 -15.17
C LEU A 45 2.96 -2.94 -15.72
N ASN A 46 2.21 -4.01 -16.00
CA ASN A 46 2.76 -5.27 -16.46
C ASN A 46 3.51 -5.14 -17.80
N PRO A 47 4.50 -6.01 -18.06
CA PRO A 47 5.11 -6.14 -19.39
C PRO A 47 4.13 -6.77 -20.38
N PRO A 48 4.44 -6.78 -21.70
CA PRO A 48 3.60 -7.43 -22.70
C PRO A 48 3.41 -8.93 -22.39
N TYR A 49 2.18 -9.43 -22.48
CA TYR A 49 1.90 -10.86 -22.30
C TYR A 49 2.65 -11.71 -23.35
N PRO A 50 3.17 -12.92 -23.01
CA PRO A 50 3.11 -13.62 -21.70
C PRO A 50 4.30 -13.33 -20.78
N GLN A 51 5.03 -12.23 -20.99
CA GLN A 51 6.17 -11.92 -20.14
C GLN A 51 5.74 -11.56 -18.72
N GLN A 52 6.68 -11.68 -17.80
CA GLN A 52 6.55 -11.29 -16.40
C GLN A 52 7.65 -10.29 -16.06
N HIS A 53 7.38 -9.44 -15.06
CA HIS A 53 8.42 -8.66 -14.41
C HIS A 53 9.54 -9.58 -13.90
N PRO A 54 10.77 -9.04 -13.77
CA PRO A 54 11.87 -9.81 -13.19
C PRO A 54 11.50 -10.28 -11.77
N ARG A 55 12.21 -11.30 -11.29
CA ARG A 55 12.08 -11.70 -9.89
C ARG A 55 12.48 -10.52 -9.00
N ALA A 56 11.72 -10.35 -7.92
CA ALA A 56 12.01 -9.40 -6.85
C ALA A 56 13.14 -9.91 -5.93
N ALA A 57 14.30 -10.18 -6.52
CA ALA A 57 15.48 -10.66 -5.81
C ALA A 57 15.94 -9.62 -4.77
N GLY A 58 16.32 -10.07 -3.57
CA GLY A 58 16.72 -9.20 -2.45
C GLY A 58 15.57 -8.50 -1.71
N LEU A 59 14.34 -8.53 -2.22
CA LEU A 59 13.20 -7.85 -1.61
C LEU A 59 12.51 -8.77 -0.58
N PRO A 60 12.29 -8.32 0.67
CA PRO A 60 11.66 -9.15 1.70
C PRO A 60 10.27 -9.62 1.30
N ALA A 61 10.04 -10.92 1.48
CA ALA A 61 8.76 -11.54 1.23
C ALA A 61 8.55 -12.73 2.17
N TYR A 62 7.31 -12.91 2.62
CA TYR A 62 6.92 -14.00 3.51
C TYR A 62 5.91 -14.92 2.86
N SER A 63 6.16 -16.21 3.05
CA SER A 63 5.13 -17.22 2.89
C SER A 63 4.37 -17.43 4.21
N GLY A 64 3.15 -17.96 4.13
CA GLY A 64 2.46 -18.45 5.34
C GLY A 64 1.86 -17.39 6.26
N VAL A 65 1.61 -16.18 5.74
CA VAL A 65 0.98 -15.05 6.45
C VAL A 65 -0.26 -14.59 5.68
N CYS A 66 -1.24 -13.94 6.33
CA CYS A 66 -2.50 -13.63 5.63
C CYS A 66 -3.39 -12.48 6.12
N GLY A 67 -3.16 -11.93 7.31
CA GLY A 67 -3.90 -10.77 7.85
C GLY A 67 -2.94 -9.79 8.48
N HIS A 68 -3.14 -8.50 8.23
CA HIS A 68 -2.23 -7.41 8.60
C HIS A 68 -3.01 -6.18 9.08
N GLU A 69 -2.56 -5.52 10.15
CA GLU A 69 -3.06 -4.21 10.61
C GLU A 69 -1.96 -3.38 11.27
N PHE A 70 -2.20 -2.08 11.39
CA PHE A 70 -1.41 -1.16 12.21
C PHE A 70 -2.10 -0.85 13.52
N VAL A 71 -1.32 -0.70 14.60
CA VAL A 71 -1.81 -0.28 15.91
C VAL A 71 -1.85 1.24 15.94
N ASP A 72 -3.06 1.81 15.97
CA ASP A 72 -3.27 3.28 15.88
C ASP A 72 -4.36 3.80 16.85
N PHE A 73 -4.80 2.95 17.79
CA PHE A 73 -5.78 3.29 18.82
C PHE A 73 -5.05 3.65 20.13
N ASP A 74 -5.26 4.86 20.64
CA ASP A 74 -4.51 5.45 21.77
C ASP A 74 -4.46 4.61 23.06
N PHE A 75 -5.45 3.75 23.31
CA PHE A 75 -5.46 2.91 24.52
C PHE A 75 -4.54 1.68 24.44
N TRP A 76 -3.98 1.38 23.28
CA TRP A 76 -2.92 0.38 23.15
C TRP A 76 -1.61 0.90 23.75
N PRO A 77 -0.74 0.03 24.28
CA PRO A 77 0.55 0.43 24.86
C PRO A 77 1.34 1.34 23.92
N GLU A 78 1.98 2.37 24.47
CA GLU A 78 2.75 3.36 23.71
C GLU A 78 3.81 2.70 22.81
N GLU A 79 4.50 1.69 23.33
CA GLU A 79 5.50 0.87 22.62
C GLU A 79 4.95 0.10 21.41
N MET A 80 3.62 -0.09 21.32
CA MET A 80 2.97 -0.74 20.18
C MET A 80 2.46 0.26 19.13
N GLN A 81 2.34 1.55 19.44
CA GLN A 81 1.75 2.54 18.54
C GLN A 81 2.56 2.68 17.24
N GLY A 82 1.87 2.72 16.10
CA GLY A 82 2.48 2.67 14.77
C GLY A 82 3.06 1.30 14.40
N GLY A 83 3.00 0.31 15.30
CA GLY A 83 3.45 -1.05 15.07
C GLY A 83 2.58 -1.79 14.07
N PHE A 84 3.20 -2.73 13.36
CA PHE A 84 2.59 -3.58 12.35
C PHE A 84 2.33 -4.97 12.92
N VAL A 85 1.07 -5.39 12.93
CA VAL A 85 0.64 -6.71 13.41
C VAL A 85 0.37 -7.60 12.22
N LYS A 86 0.90 -8.82 12.25
CA LYS A 86 0.63 -9.83 11.22
C LYS A 86 0.30 -11.20 11.80
N VAL A 87 -0.60 -11.91 11.14
CA VAL A 87 -0.83 -13.33 11.44
C VAL A 87 0.01 -14.22 10.55
N ARG A 88 0.75 -15.12 11.18
CA ARG A 88 1.55 -16.15 10.54
C ARG A 88 0.95 -17.50 10.83
N TYR A 89 0.20 -18.02 9.85
CA TYR A 89 -0.34 -19.36 9.98
C TYR A 89 0.71 -20.44 9.75
N LYS A 90 1.79 -20.21 8.98
CA LYS A 90 2.91 -21.15 8.73
C LYS A 90 4.27 -20.43 8.83
N PRO A 91 5.32 -21.07 9.38
CA PRO A 91 5.35 -22.39 10.03
C PRO A 91 5.06 -22.34 11.54
N SER A 92 4.89 -21.16 12.12
CA SER A 92 4.99 -20.98 13.58
C SER A 92 3.68 -20.64 14.30
N ASN A 93 2.58 -20.44 13.58
CA ASN A 93 1.22 -20.28 14.12
C ASN A 93 1.12 -19.14 15.17
N ARG A 94 1.41 -17.91 14.74
CA ARG A 94 1.58 -16.73 15.61
C ARG A 94 0.75 -15.52 15.18
N VAL A 95 0.48 -14.64 16.13
CA VAL A 95 0.10 -13.24 15.91
C VAL A 95 1.30 -12.41 16.34
N GLU A 96 2.03 -11.88 15.37
CA GLU A 96 3.33 -11.23 15.53
C GLU A 96 3.13 -9.70 15.57
N ILE A 97 3.88 -9.01 16.42
CA ILE A 97 4.00 -7.54 16.41
C ILE A 97 5.39 -7.16 15.91
N HIS A 98 5.42 -6.18 15.01
CA HIS A 98 6.62 -5.63 14.39
C HIS A 98 6.63 -4.12 14.53
N GLN A 99 7.81 -3.52 14.53
CA GLN A 99 7.97 -2.11 14.21
C GLN A 99 7.95 -1.93 12.69
N TRP A 100 7.34 -0.85 12.22
CA TRP A 100 7.35 -0.44 10.82
C TRP A 100 8.34 0.71 10.63
N ILE A 101 9.49 0.41 10.03
CA ILE A 101 10.67 1.27 10.02
C ILE A 101 10.86 1.81 8.61
N GLU A 102 10.82 3.13 8.48
CA GLU A 102 11.18 3.80 7.24
C GLU A 102 12.68 3.62 6.94
N LYS A 103 12.97 3.22 5.71
CA LYS A 103 14.30 3.22 5.09
C LYS A 103 14.29 4.24 3.96
N GLU A 104 15.44 4.39 3.30
CA GLU A 104 15.60 5.39 2.23
C GLU A 104 14.56 5.27 1.11
N ASP A 105 14.29 4.06 0.60
CA ASP A 105 13.41 3.82 -0.56
C ASP A 105 12.25 2.85 -0.29
N HIS A 106 12.00 2.49 0.96
CA HIS A 106 10.95 1.57 1.36
C HIS A 106 10.70 1.60 2.87
N PHE A 107 9.80 0.74 3.33
CA PHE A 107 9.64 0.43 4.75
C PHE A 107 9.95 -1.05 5.01
N GLU A 108 10.60 -1.31 6.13
CA GLU A 108 10.89 -2.65 6.63
C GLU A 108 10.13 -2.92 7.92
N GLU A 109 9.81 -4.19 8.16
CA GLU A 109 9.33 -4.63 9.45
C GLU A 109 10.46 -5.22 10.31
N SER A 110 10.46 -4.88 11.60
CA SER A 110 11.35 -5.47 12.59
C SER A 110 10.53 -6.20 13.64
N TYR A 111 10.66 -7.52 13.74
CA TYR A 111 9.95 -8.34 14.72
C TYR A 111 10.25 -7.90 16.15
N GLN A 112 9.20 -7.71 16.95
CA GLN A 112 9.28 -7.30 18.36
C GLN A 112 8.83 -8.42 19.31
N GLY A 113 7.93 -9.29 18.86
CA GLY A 113 7.43 -10.38 19.69
C GLY A 113 6.09 -10.94 19.22
N ASP A 114 5.51 -11.77 20.07
CA ASP A 114 4.23 -12.44 19.83
C ASP A 114 3.14 -11.84 20.73
N ILE A 115 2.05 -11.38 20.12
CA ILE A 115 0.80 -11.07 20.83
C ILE A 115 0.10 -12.37 21.24
N ILE A 116 0.09 -13.35 20.33
CA ILE A 116 -0.40 -14.72 20.58
C ILE A 116 0.59 -15.70 19.98
N TYR A 117 1.05 -16.64 20.81
CA TYR A 117 1.77 -17.84 20.40
C TYR A 117 0.96 -19.08 20.79
N SER A 118 0.87 -20.06 19.89
CA SER A 118 0.25 -21.35 20.20
C SER A 118 1.15 -22.52 19.84
N SER A 119 1.35 -23.44 20.78
CA SER A 119 1.95 -24.75 20.52
C SER A 119 0.99 -25.75 19.86
N ASN A 120 -0.30 -25.42 19.79
CA ASN A 120 -1.30 -26.25 19.14
C ASN A 120 -1.31 -25.95 17.63
N LEU A 121 -0.86 -26.91 16.82
CA LEU A 121 -0.79 -26.78 15.36
C LEU A 121 -2.15 -26.53 14.70
N SER A 122 -3.25 -26.84 15.39
CA SER A 122 -4.60 -26.52 14.93
C SER A 122 -4.93 -25.04 15.03
N PHE A 123 -4.24 -24.22 15.85
CA PHE A 123 -4.41 -22.76 15.83
C PHE A 123 -3.85 -22.20 14.53
N ILE A 124 -4.73 -21.82 13.59
CA ILE A 124 -4.35 -21.34 12.27
C ILE A 124 -4.96 -19.95 12.12
N PRO A 125 -4.25 -18.88 12.56
CA PRO A 125 -4.76 -17.54 12.44
C PRO A 125 -4.73 -17.12 10.96
N VAL A 126 -5.90 -16.84 10.40
CA VAL A 126 -6.10 -16.61 8.96
C VAL A 126 -6.41 -15.17 8.58
N ASP A 127 -6.84 -14.34 9.53
CA ASP A 127 -7.02 -12.90 9.32
C ASP A 127 -6.98 -12.15 10.65
N LEU A 128 -6.73 -10.84 10.60
CA LEU A 128 -6.85 -9.96 11.77
C LEU A 128 -7.37 -8.58 11.38
N ARG A 129 -8.21 -7.98 12.23
CA ARG A 129 -8.76 -6.62 12.06
C ARG A 129 -8.96 -5.92 13.40
N PHE A 130 -8.80 -4.61 13.42
CA PHE A 130 -9.32 -3.78 14.52
C PHE A 130 -10.83 -3.57 14.37
N GLY A 131 -11.58 -3.84 15.42
CA GLY A 131 -13.02 -3.56 15.46
C GLY A 131 -13.31 -2.08 15.76
N PRO A 132 -14.59 -1.67 15.69
CA PRO A 132 -14.97 -0.25 15.83
C PRO A 132 -14.64 0.39 17.18
N ARG A 133 -14.32 -0.39 18.21
CA ARG A 133 -13.89 0.13 19.51
C ARG A 133 -12.39 -0.03 19.75
N GLY A 134 -11.63 -0.41 18.71
CA GLY A 134 -10.18 -0.62 18.76
C GLY A 134 -9.70 -1.96 19.33
N ALA A 135 -10.61 -2.86 19.71
CA ALA A 135 -10.20 -4.22 20.07
C ALA A 135 -9.69 -4.94 18.83
N MET A 136 -8.61 -5.70 18.95
CA MET A 136 -8.09 -6.50 17.85
C MET A 136 -8.83 -7.83 17.79
N TYR A 137 -9.27 -8.22 16.61
CA TYR A 137 -9.96 -9.49 16.36
C TYR A 137 -9.12 -10.36 15.45
N VAL A 138 -8.86 -11.61 15.86
CA VAL A 138 -8.13 -12.59 15.05
C VAL A 138 -9.07 -13.74 14.69
N CYS A 139 -9.22 -13.99 13.40
CA CYS A 139 -9.93 -15.14 12.87
C CYS A 139 -9.00 -16.34 12.86
N ASP A 140 -9.37 -17.40 13.57
CA ASP A 140 -8.62 -18.65 13.63
C ASP A 140 -9.46 -19.77 13.03
N TRP A 141 -8.96 -20.35 11.94
CA TRP A 141 -9.64 -21.43 11.22
C TRP A 141 -9.74 -22.73 12.05
N TYR A 142 -8.97 -22.85 13.13
CA TYR A 142 -8.89 -23.99 14.05
C TYR A 142 -9.08 -25.36 13.38
N ASN A 143 -8.04 -25.89 12.74
CA ASN A 143 -8.16 -27.11 11.94
C ASN A 143 -6.99 -28.08 12.12
N PRO A 144 -7.22 -29.39 12.35
CA PRO A 144 -6.14 -30.35 12.47
C PRO A 144 -5.37 -30.59 11.15
N VAL A 145 -5.98 -30.27 9.99
CA VAL A 145 -5.37 -30.49 8.69
C VAL A 145 -5.14 -29.17 7.95
N LYS A 146 -3.87 -28.85 7.74
CA LYS A 146 -3.41 -27.66 7.01
C LYS A 146 -2.75 -28.04 5.68
N GLY A 147 -2.97 -27.21 4.66
CA GLY A 147 -2.38 -27.39 3.33
C GLY A 147 -3.21 -28.26 2.39
N HIS A 148 -2.86 -28.28 1.11
CA HIS A 148 -3.61 -28.95 0.04
C HIS A 148 -2.81 -30.03 -0.68
N ALA A 149 -1.49 -30.14 -0.44
CA ALA A 149 -0.61 -31.09 -1.12
C ALA A 149 -0.38 -32.38 -0.32
N GLN A 150 -0.34 -32.28 1.00
CA GLN A 150 0.00 -33.40 1.90
C GLN A 150 -1.20 -34.29 2.23
N TYR A 151 -2.41 -33.73 2.15
CA TYR A 151 -3.65 -34.39 2.53
C TYR A 151 -4.74 -34.10 1.50
N SER A 152 -5.59 -35.09 1.25
CA SER A 152 -6.74 -34.96 0.36
C SER A 152 -7.57 -33.71 0.72
N LEU A 153 -8.08 -33.01 -0.30
CA LEU A 153 -9.06 -31.93 -0.09
C LEU A 153 -10.37 -32.44 0.55
N ARG A 154 -10.60 -33.76 0.50
CA ARG A 154 -11.74 -34.47 1.12
C ARG A 154 -11.38 -35.19 2.42
N ASP A 155 -10.21 -34.94 3.00
CA ASP A 155 -9.84 -35.51 4.31
C ASP A 155 -10.89 -35.14 5.37
N GLU A 156 -11.49 -36.15 5.99
CA GLU A 156 -12.62 -36.00 6.93
C GLU A 156 -12.26 -35.24 8.20
N ARG A 157 -10.97 -35.17 8.54
CA ARG A 157 -10.49 -34.40 9.70
C ARG A 157 -10.58 -32.89 9.46
N ARG A 158 -10.77 -32.44 8.22
CA ARG A 158 -10.94 -31.01 7.91
C ARG A 158 -12.26 -30.52 8.48
N ASP A 159 -12.18 -29.73 9.55
CA ASP A 159 -13.35 -29.05 10.08
C ASP A 159 -13.82 -27.98 9.09
N ARG A 160 -15.11 -28.02 8.73
CA ARG A 160 -15.77 -27.07 7.81
C ARG A 160 -16.89 -26.29 8.51
N ARG A 161 -17.06 -26.46 9.81
CA ARG A 161 -18.20 -25.97 10.58
C ARG A 161 -17.79 -25.07 11.73
N ALA A 162 -16.61 -25.28 12.30
CA ALA A 162 -16.13 -24.51 13.44
C ALA A 162 -14.85 -23.71 13.13
N GLY A 163 -14.64 -22.69 13.94
CA GLY A 163 -13.48 -21.81 13.99
C GLY A 163 -13.54 -20.99 15.28
N ARG A 164 -12.56 -20.13 15.51
CA ARG A 164 -12.51 -19.26 16.70
C ARG A 164 -12.31 -17.81 16.27
N ILE A 165 -12.90 -16.90 17.05
CA ILE A 165 -12.60 -15.46 16.95
C ILE A 165 -12.03 -15.04 18.29
N TRP A 166 -10.77 -14.60 18.27
CA TRP A 166 -10.11 -14.05 19.45
C TRP A 166 -10.37 -12.55 19.48
N ARG A 167 -10.81 -12.02 20.62
CA ARG A 167 -10.87 -10.59 20.89
C ARG A 167 -9.76 -10.23 21.87
N ILE A 168 -8.86 -9.35 21.45
CA ILE A 168 -7.65 -8.97 22.19
C ILE A 168 -7.75 -7.49 22.55
N VAL A 169 -7.52 -7.19 23.82
CA VAL A 169 -7.52 -5.85 24.40
C VAL A 169 -6.44 -5.78 25.48
N PRO A 170 -5.68 -4.67 25.60
CA PRO A 170 -4.74 -4.50 26.70
C PRO A 170 -5.44 -4.60 28.06
N LYS A 171 -4.77 -5.21 29.04
CA LYS A 171 -5.35 -5.43 30.37
C LYS A 171 -5.66 -4.08 31.03
N GLY A 172 -6.90 -3.90 31.46
CA GLY A 172 -7.35 -2.66 32.12
C GLY A 172 -7.63 -1.49 31.18
N ALA A 173 -7.55 -1.67 29.85
CA ALA A 173 -7.88 -0.61 28.90
C ALA A 173 -9.37 -0.26 28.93
N THR A 174 -9.64 1.05 28.91
CA THR A 174 -10.98 1.60 28.66
C THR A 174 -11.13 1.82 27.16
N LEU A 175 -12.01 1.05 26.52
CA LEU A 175 -12.26 1.16 25.08
C LEU A 175 -13.01 2.45 24.76
N GLN A 176 -12.51 3.21 23.79
CA GLN A 176 -13.22 4.36 23.25
C GLN A 176 -14.50 3.96 22.50
N ASP A 177 -15.41 4.92 22.36
CA ASP A 177 -16.58 4.78 21.50
C ASP A 177 -16.19 5.17 20.06
N PRO A 178 -16.74 4.48 19.04
CA PRO A 178 -16.48 4.81 17.65
C PRO A 178 -17.07 6.18 17.30
N PRO A 179 -16.48 6.91 16.33
CA PRO A 179 -17.18 8.00 15.69
C PRO A 179 -18.45 7.46 15.00
N LEU A 180 -19.52 8.23 15.03
CA LEU A 180 -20.70 7.92 14.23
C LEU A 180 -20.35 8.16 12.75
N ILE A 181 -20.69 7.20 11.90
CA ILE A 181 -20.48 7.29 10.44
C ILE A 181 -21.82 7.19 9.72
N HIS A 182 -22.62 6.19 10.06
CA HIS A 182 -23.95 6.04 9.49
C HIS A 182 -24.84 7.24 9.80
N ASP A 183 -25.59 7.69 8.79
CA ASP A 183 -26.52 8.82 8.85
C ASP A 183 -25.92 10.16 9.36
N GLN A 184 -24.60 10.31 9.35
CA GLN A 184 -23.97 11.57 9.72
C GLN A 184 -23.92 12.55 8.55
N PRO A 185 -23.98 13.88 8.83
CA PRO A 185 -23.73 14.90 7.82
C PRO A 185 -22.33 14.78 7.21
N ILE A 186 -22.19 15.15 5.93
CA ILE A 186 -20.91 15.12 5.21
C ILE A 186 -19.81 15.88 5.99
N ALA A 187 -20.13 17.05 6.55
CA ALA A 187 -19.16 17.83 7.33
C ALA A 187 -18.60 17.05 8.54
N SER A 188 -19.47 16.35 9.29
CA SER A 188 -19.05 15.51 10.42
C SER A 188 -18.20 14.33 9.97
N LEU A 189 -18.54 13.71 8.83
CA LEU A 189 -17.75 12.64 8.23
C LEU A 189 -16.35 13.13 7.83
N LEU A 190 -16.25 14.30 7.22
CA LEU A 190 -14.95 14.87 6.83
C LEU A 190 -14.04 15.11 8.04
N ASP A 191 -14.58 15.49 9.20
CA ASP A 191 -13.78 15.63 10.42
C ASP A 191 -13.27 14.28 10.96
N VAL A 192 -13.94 13.16 10.68
CA VAL A 192 -13.39 11.82 10.98
C VAL A 192 -12.10 11.54 10.20
N LEU A 193 -11.88 12.19 9.06
CA LEU A 193 -10.63 12.04 8.29
C LEU A 193 -9.40 12.60 9.02
N LYS A 194 -9.58 13.39 10.07
CA LYS A 194 -8.48 13.91 10.91
C LYS A 194 -7.97 12.89 11.93
N ARG A 195 -8.74 11.83 12.18
CA ARG A 195 -8.46 10.82 13.18
C ARG A 195 -7.18 10.01 12.85
N PRO A 196 -6.38 9.61 13.85
CA PRO A 196 -5.24 8.74 13.62
C PRO A 196 -5.66 7.37 13.11
N GLU A 197 -6.82 6.85 13.54
CA GLU A 197 -7.23 5.48 13.22
C GLU A 197 -7.55 5.31 11.73
N TYR A 198 -6.69 4.56 11.04
CA TYR A 198 -6.83 4.23 9.63
C TYR A 198 -8.19 3.61 9.33
N ARG A 199 -8.71 2.76 10.23
CA ARG A 199 -10.00 2.09 10.04
C ARG A 199 -11.19 3.02 10.03
N TYR A 200 -11.22 4.02 10.91
CA TYR A 200 -12.27 5.04 10.87
C TYR A 200 -12.19 5.85 9.57
N ARG A 201 -11.00 6.30 9.18
CA ARG A 201 -10.81 7.02 7.90
C ARG A 201 -11.23 6.18 6.69
N TYR A 202 -10.87 4.89 6.67
CA TYR A 202 -11.25 3.95 5.62
C TYR A 202 -12.78 3.79 5.51
N TRP A 203 -13.48 3.55 6.63
CA TRP A 203 -14.95 3.41 6.61
C TRP A 203 -15.64 4.72 6.22
N THR A 204 -15.15 5.85 6.72
CA THR A 204 -15.65 7.18 6.37
C THR A 204 -15.51 7.48 4.88
N ARG A 205 -14.35 7.18 4.25
CA ARG A 205 -14.19 7.35 2.80
C ARG A 205 -15.17 6.49 2.02
N ASN A 206 -15.41 5.24 2.45
CA ASN A 206 -16.40 4.37 1.80
C ASN A 206 -17.84 4.91 1.93
N GLU A 207 -18.19 5.44 3.10
CA GLU A 207 -19.49 6.09 3.33
C GLU A 207 -19.66 7.30 2.41
N LEU A 208 -18.67 8.21 2.40
CA LEU A 208 -18.66 9.40 1.55
C LEU A 208 -18.73 9.06 0.05
N ARG A 209 -18.11 7.96 -0.38
CA ARG A 209 -18.20 7.49 -1.77
C ARG A 209 -19.62 7.14 -2.22
N SER A 210 -20.50 6.79 -1.29
CA SER A 210 -21.88 6.43 -1.59
C SER A 210 -22.83 7.64 -1.64
N ARG A 211 -22.34 8.83 -1.26
CA ARG A 211 -23.08 10.09 -1.26
C ARG A 211 -23.04 10.76 -2.64
N SER A 212 -23.79 11.85 -2.80
CA SER A 212 -23.73 12.73 -3.98
C SER A 212 -22.30 13.23 -4.19
N GLU A 213 -21.72 12.97 -5.37
CA GLU A 213 -20.39 13.44 -5.73
C GLU A 213 -20.26 14.96 -5.57
N GLN A 214 -21.28 15.70 -6.03
CA GLN A 214 -21.30 17.17 -5.96
C GLN A 214 -21.30 17.67 -4.51
N ASP A 215 -22.16 17.11 -3.66
CA ASP A 215 -22.30 17.55 -2.26
C ASP A 215 -21.01 17.27 -1.49
N VAL A 216 -20.38 16.12 -1.73
CA VAL A 216 -19.09 15.78 -1.12
C VAL A 216 -17.98 16.68 -1.65
N PHE A 217 -17.95 16.95 -2.96
CA PHE A 217 -16.95 17.85 -3.56
C PHE A 217 -17.00 19.26 -2.95
N GLU A 218 -18.20 19.84 -2.83
CA GLU A 218 -18.39 21.18 -2.26
C GLU A 218 -17.98 21.22 -0.79
N ALA A 219 -18.46 20.27 0.01
CA ALA A 219 -18.14 20.18 1.43
C ALA A 219 -16.65 19.91 1.67
N LEU A 220 -16.03 19.02 0.89
CA LEU A 220 -14.61 18.71 0.97
C LEU A 220 -13.75 19.92 0.61
N THR A 221 -14.15 20.70 -0.40
CA THR A 221 -13.44 21.92 -0.79
C THR A 221 -13.49 22.97 0.32
N SER A 222 -14.65 23.13 0.95
CA SER A 222 -14.79 24.02 2.12
C SER A 222 -13.94 23.53 3.30
N TRP A 223 -14.00 22.24 3.62
CA TRP A 223 -13.23 21.61 4.70
C TRP A 223 -11.72 21.73 4.49
N LEU A 224 -11.23 21.52 3.26
CA LEU A 224 -9.82 21.67 2.91
C LEU A 224 -9.33 23.11 3.14
N ASN A 225 -10.17 24.10 2.82
CA ASN A 225 -9.83 25.52 3.01
C ASN A 225 -9.88 25.96 4.48
N SER A 226 -10.59 25.23 5.34
CA SER A 226 -10.71 25.52 6.78
C SER A 226 -9.70 24.75 7.65
N LEU A 227 -8.86 23.88 7.06
CA LEU A 227 -7.82 23.16 7.79
C LEU A 227 -6.87 24.12 8.51
N ASP A 228 -6.57 23.80 9.77
CA ASP A 228 -5.59 24.53 10.55
C ASP A 228 -4.18 24.26 10.02
N ARG A 229 -3.51 25.31 9.55
CA ARG A 229 -2.16 25.24 9.01
C ARG A 229 -1.10 24.99 10.08
N ALA A 230 -1.43 25.21 11.35
CA ALA A 230 -0.56 24.92 12.49
C ALA A 230 -0.68 23.48 12.98
N ASP A 231 -1.66 22.71 12.49
CA ASP A 231 -1.81 21.31 12.85
C ASP A 231 -0.60 20.49 12.33
N PRO A 232 0.09 19.70 13.18
CA PRO A 232 1.22 18.89 12.75
C PRO A 232 0.84 17.87 11.65
N ARG A 233 -0.44 17.48 11.55
CA ARG A 233 -0.98 16.59 10.52
C ARG A 233 -1.61 17.34 9.35
N PHE A 234 -1.38 18.65 9.19
CA PHE A 234 -1.95 19.44 8.10
C PHE A 234 -1.73 18.81 6.71
N ARG A 235 -0.50 18.37 6.40
CA ARG A 235 -0.19 17.71 5.12
C ARG A 235 -0.88 16.35 4.97
N HIS A 236 -0.99 15.63 6.07
CA HIS A 236 -1.72 14.36 6.10
C HIS A 236 -3.21 14.56 5.78
N HIS A 237 -3.85 15.56 6.39
CA HIS A 237 -5.25 15.90 6.11
C HIS A 237 -5.48 16.36 4.66
N GLN A 238 -4.50 17.07 4.07
CA GLN A 238 -4.53 17.39 2.65
C GLN A 238 -4.44 16.15 1.76
N VAL A 239 -3.63 15.16 2.13
CA VAL A 239 -3.53 13.88 1.42
C VAL A 239 -4.84 13.08 1.53
N GLU A 240 -5.48 13.08 2.70
CA GLU A 240 -6.81 12.49 2.89
C GLU A 240 -7.86 13.11 1.96
N ALA A 241 -7.87 14.44 1.83
CA ALA A 241 -8.71 15.13 0.85
C ALA A 241 -8.37 14.72 -0.59
N LEU A 242 -7.08 14.67 -0.95
CA LEU A 242 -6.63 14.29 -2.29
C LEU A 242 -7.13 12.88 -2.67
N TRP A 243 -7.04 11.93 -1.74
CA TRP A 243 -7.56 10.58 -1.95
C TRP A 243 -9.08 10.55 -2.04
N LEU A 244 -9.78 11.36 -1.24
CA LEU A 244 -11.24 11.41 -1.28
C LEU A 244 -11.76 12.01 -2.59
N TYR A 245 -11.16 13.09 -3.12
CA TYR A 245 -11.49 13.60 -4.46
C TYR A 245 -11.44 12.48 -5.50
N ARG A 246 -10.34 11.73 -5.53
CA ARG A 246 -10.20 10.58 -6.43
C ARG A 246 -11.23 9.48 -6.15
N ASN A 247 -11.59 9.26 -4.89
CA ASN A 247 -12.51 8.20 -4.48
C ASN A 247 -13.95 8.45 -4.94
N ILE A 248 -14.38 9.72 -4.95
CA ILE A 248 -15.69 10.14 -5.45
C ILE A 248 -15.72 10.39 -6.96
N GLY A 249 -14.59 10.25 -7.67
CA GLY A 249 -14.51 10.45 -9.12
C GLY A 249 -14.16 11.88 -9.55
N ALA A 250 -13.94 12.79 -8.59
CA ALA A 250 -13.55 14.17 -8.84
C ALA A 250 -12.02 14.37 -8.87
N THR A 251 -11.58 15.55 -9.32
CA THR A 251 -10.16 15.94 -9.31
C THR A 251 -9.94 17.29 -8.64
N ASN A 252 -8.77 17.45 -8.01
CA ASN A 252 -8.32 18.74 -7.49
C ASN A 252 -6.83 18.93 -7.84
N HIS A 253 -6.60 19.43 -9.05
CA HIS A 253 -5.26 19.59 -9.62
C HIS A 253 -4.39 20.57 -8.83
N ASP A 254 -4.97 21.62 -8.25
CA ASP A 254 -4.22 22.59 -7.46
C ASP A 254 -3.73 22.02 -6.13
N LEU A 255 -4.55 21.19 -5.48
CA LEU A 255 -4.12 20.45 -4.30
C LEU A 255 -2.99 19.48 -4.64
N LEU A 256 -3.10 18.75 -5.76
CA LEU A 256 -2.04 17.86 -6.21
C LEU A 256 -0.72 18.60 -6.46
N ARG A 257 -0.77 19.74 -7.17
CA ARG A 257 0.42 20.59 -7.43
C ARG A 257 1.06 21.08 -6.13
N LYS A 258 0.24 21.48 -5.15
CA LYS A 258 0.71 21.89 -3.82
C LYS A 258 1.41 20.74 -3.10
N LEU A 259 0.81 19.56 -3.10
CA LEU A 259 1.34 18.40 -2.38
C LEU A 259 2.59 17.79 -3.02
N ILE A 260 2.72 17.79 -4.35
CA ILE A 260 3.96 17.34 -5.01
C ILE A 260 5.17 18.22 -4.65
N GLN A 261 4.94 19.45 -4.18
CA GLN A 261 5.99 20.44 -3.89
C GLN A 261 6.09 20.80 -2.40
N CYS A 262 5.39 20.08 -1.52
CA CYS A 262 5.45 20.38 -0.08
C CYS A 262 6.69 19.80 0.59
N GLU A 263 6.94 20.27 1.81
CA GLU A 263 8.04 19.86 2.68
C GLU A 263 7.99 18.37 3.07
N GLU A 264 6.79 17.81 3.19
CA GLU A 264 6.57 16.44 3.65
C GLU A 264 6.71 15.43 2.50
N HIS A 265 7.75 14.60 2.52
CA HIS A 265 8.06 13.66 1.43
C HIS A 265 7.01 12.57 1.29
N HIS A 266 6.36 12.13 2.36
CA HIS A 266 5.26 11.17 2.26
C HIS A 266 4.07 11.75 1.50
N ALA A 267 3.78 13.03 1.72
CA ALA A 267 2.71 13.72 1.01
C ALA A 267 3.05 13.93 -0.47
N ARG A 268 4.32 14.25 -0.78
CA ARG A 268 4.82 14.28 -2.17
C ARG A 268 4.62 12.92 -2.86
N ALA A 269 5.06 11.84 -2.22
CA ALA A 269 4.93 10.47 -2.76
C ALA A 269 3.44 10.07 -2.97
N ALA A 270 2.57 10.37 -2.01
CA ALA A 270 1.14 10.13 -2.12
C ALA A 270 0.51 10.94 -3.28
N ALA A 271 0.96 12.18 -3.51
CA ALA A 271 0.49 13.00 -4.61
C ALA A 271 0.97 12.49 -5.99
N VAL A 272 2.21 12.01 -6.09
CA VAL A 272 2.72 11.33 -7.31
C VAL A 272 1.93 10.06 -7.61
N ARG A 273 1.54 9.29 -6.58
CA ARG A 273 0.65 8.12 -6.73
C ARG A 273 -0.73 8.50 -7.25
N VAL A 274 -1.24 9.70 -6.97
CA VAL A 274 -2.49 10.21 -7.55
C VAL A 274 -2.26 10.75 -8.96
N LEU A 275 -1.12 11.42 -9.22
CA LEU A 275 -0.74 11.93 -10.54
C LEU A 275 -0.79 10.82 -11.60
N ARG A 276 -0.37 9.59 -11.26
CA ARG A 276 -0.48 8.43 -12.19
C ARG A 276 -1.90 8.16 -12.70
N SER A 277 -2.93 8.61 -11.98
CA SER A 277 -4.34 8.46 -12.37
C SER A 277 -4.91 9.70 -13.07
N TRP A 278 -4.38 10.89 -12.80
CA TRP A 278 -4.88 12.17 -13.31
C TRP A 278 -4.02 12.80 -14.41
N TYR A 279 -2.91 12.18 -14.78
CA TYR A 279 -1.94 12.76 -15.74
C TYR A 279 -2.57 13.20 -17.07
N GLY A 280 -3.58 12.48 -17.57
CA GLY A 280 -4.25 12.81 -18.83
C GLY A 280 -5.12 14.07 -18.77
N GLU A 281 -5.39 14.59 -17.57
CA GLU A 281 -6.23 15.76 -17.31
C GLU A 281 -5.39 17.01 -16.98
N MET A 282 -4.06 16.86 -16.94
CA MET A 282 -3.13 17.89 -16.48
C MET A 282 -2.09 18.22 -17.57
N PRO A 283 -2.15 19.42 -18.18
CA PRO A 283 -1.17 19.86 -19.17
C PRO A 283 0.29 19.87 -18.68
N ASP A 284 0.50 20.07 -17.38
CA ASP A 284 1.81 20.12 -16.72
C ASP A 284 2.23 18.77 -16.08
N ALA A 285 1.55 17.66 -16.41
CA ALA A 285 1.78 16.37 -15.78
C ALA A 285 3.23 15.87 -15.93
N HIS A 286 3.84 16.07 -17.11
CA HIS A 286 5.22 15.66 -17.37
C HIS A 286 6.24 16.51 -16.60
N ASP A 287 5.97 17.81 -16.43
CA ASP A 287 6.81 18.68 -15.59
C ASP A 287 6.74 18.25 -14.12
N LEU A 288 5.55 17.90 -13.63
CA LEU A 288 5.36 17.38 -12.27
C LEU A 288 6.08 16.03 -12.09
N LEU A 289 6.01 15.13 -13.09
CA LEU A 289 6.74 13.87 -13.09
C LEU A 289 8.26 14.10 -13.09
N ALA A 290 8.75 15.05 -13.88
CA ALA A 290 10.18 15.38 -13.98
C ALA A 290 10.74 15.92 -12.66
N LYS A 291 9.96 16.72 -11.94
CA LYS A 291 10.28 17.16 -10.57
C LYS A 291 10.37 15.96 -9.62
N ALA A 292 9.35 15.09 -9.61
CA ALA A 292 9.28 13.93 -8.72
C ALA A 292 10.39 12.90 -8.96
N VAL A 293 10.80 12.67 -10.21
CA VAL A 293 11.95 11.80 -10.54
C VAL A 293 13.25 12.33 -9.96
N SER A 294 13.38 13.65 -9.84
CA SER A 294 14.57 14.30 -9.31
C SER A 294 14.47 14.62 -7.81
N ASP A 295 13.42 14.17 -7.14
CA ASP A 295 13.19 14.44 -5.71
C ASP A 295 14.35 13.91 -4.87
N GLU A 296 14.66 14.60 -3.77
CA GLU A 296 15.71 14.18 -2.83
C GLU A 296 15.35 12.87 -2.13
N ASN A 297 14.07 12.63 -1.87
CA ASN A 297 13.60 11.46 -1.14
C ASN A 297 13.35 10.28 -2.10
N PRO A 298 13.99 9.11 -1.89
CA PRO A 298 13.85 7.97 -2.78
C PRO A 298 12.44 7.35 -2.82
N LEU A 299 11.60 7.50 -1.80
CA LEU A 299 10.19 7.07 -1.84
C LEU A 299 9.38 7.86 -2.88
N VAL A 300 9.66 9.16 -3.02
CA VAL A 300 9.04 10.00 -4.05
C VAL A 300 9.53 9.57 -5.44
N ARG A 301 10.85 9.34 -5.58
CA ARG A 301 11.42 8.81 -6.83
C ARG A 301 10.81 7.45 -7.18
N LEU A 302 10.53 6.59 -6.19
CA LEU A 302 9.90 5.28 -6.39
C LEU A 302 8.49 5.42 -6.97
N GLU A 303 7.65 6.25 -6.37
CA GLU A 303 6.30 6.50 -6.89
C GLU A 303 6.35 7.17 -8.27
N SER A 304 7.35 8.01 -8.54
CA SER A 304 7.55 8.64 -9.86
C SER A 304 7.94 7.62 -10.94
N ALA A 305 8.83 6.67 -10.60
CA ALA A 305 9.21 5.59 -11.49
C ALA A 305 7.99 4.74 -11.86
N ILE A 306 7.15 4.42 -10.86
CA ILE A 306 5.88 3.73 -11.07
C ILE A 306 4.96 4.56 -11.96
N ALA A 307 4.74 5.84 -11.64
CA ALA A 307 3.85 6.72 -12.38
C ALA A 307 4.23 6.84 -13.86
N ALA A 308 5.51 6.86 -14.19
CA ALA A 308 5.98 6.89 -15.58
C ALA A 308 5.40 5.73 -16.42
N SER A 309 5.31 4.51 -15.87
CA SER A 309 4.71 3.36 -16.57
C SER A 309 3.24 3.57 -16.93
N TRP A 310 2.51 4.36 -16.12
CA TRP A 310 1.11 4.71 -16.36
C TRP A 310 0.98 5.81 -17.42
N PHE A 311 1.88 6.80 -17.43
CA PHE A 311 1.90 7.84 -18.47
C PHE A 311 2.08 7.21 -19.85
N GLY A 312 3.02 6.26 -19.98
CA GLY A 312 3.13 5.47 -21.21
C GLY A 312 3.61 6.25 -22.44
N THR A 313 4.22 7.43 -22.28
CA THR A 313 4.68 8.29 -23.39
C THR A 313 6.20 8.26 -23.53
N GLN A 314 6.72 8.65 -24.70
CA GLN A 314 8.16 8.79 -24.92
C GLN A 314 8.79 9.83 -23.98
N GLU A 315 8.09 10.95 -23.75
CA GLU A 315 8.55 11.99 -22.82
C GLU A 315 8.62 11.47 -21.38
N ALA A 316 7.65 10.66 -20.94
CA ALA A 316 7.72 10.01 -19.63
C ALA A 316 8.86 8.99 -19.53
N LEU A 317 9.21 8.31 -20.64
CA LEU A 317 10.40 7.46 -20.70
C LEU A 317 11.69 8.30 -20.57
N ASP A 318 11.81 9.40 -21.30
CA ASP A 318 12.96 10.31 -21.20
C ASP A 318 13.14 10.82 -19.77
N VAL A 319 12.03 11.19 -19.11
CA VAL A 319 12.01 11.59 -17.70
C VAL A 319 12.39 10.42 -16.79
N LEU A 320 11.82 9.23 -16.97
CA LEU A 320 12.08 8.04 -16.15
C LEU A 320 13.57 7.70 -16.07
N LEU A 321 14.30 7.82 -17.18
CA LEU A 321 15.73 7.48 -17.23
C LEU A 321 16.59 8.32 -16.27
N ARG A 322 16.14 9.54 -15.94
CA ARG A 322 16.80 10.43 -14.97
C ARG A 322 16.74 9.92 -13.53
N VAL A 323 15.87 8.95 -13.23
CA VAL A 323 15.86 8.28 -11.91
C VAL A 323 17.24 7.69 -11.60
N ALA A 324 17.95 7.21 -12.63
CA ALA A 324 19.29 6.64 -12.51
C ALA A 324 20.42 7.68 -12.34
N ASP A 325 20.12 8.99 -12.38
CA ASP A 325 21.10 10.04 -12.07
C ASP A 325 21.40 10.13 -10.56
N GLN A 326 20.60 9.45 -9.74
CA GLN A 326 20.75 9.34 -8.29
C GLN A 326 20.88 7.88 -7.85
N PRO A 327 21.38 7.61 -6.62
CA PRO A 327 21.44 6.27 -6.08
C PRO A 327 20.08 5.56 -6.09
N LEU A 328 20.10 4.28 -6.51
CA LEU A 328 18.95 3.40 -6.55
C LEU A 328 19.08 2.34 -5.46
N GLY A 329 18.26 2.46 -4.41
CA GLY A 329 18.00 1.35 -3.49
C GLY A 329 17.28 0.19 -4.18
N ASP A 330 17.14 -0.95 -3.52
CA ASP A 330 16.65 -2.17 -4.14
C ASP A 330 15.16 -2.07 -4.55
N HIS A 331 14.33 -1.41 -3.75
CA HIS A 331 12.90 -1.24 -4.04
C HIS A 331 12.67 -0.24 -5.17
N LEU A 332 13.39 0.89 -5.15
CA LEU A 332 13.37 1.88 -6.22
C LEU A 332 13.90 1.29 -7.53
N ARG A 333 15.02 0.55 -7.49
CA ARG A 333 15.58 -0.12 -8.66
C ARG A 333 14.59 -1.11 -9.25
N TYR A 334 13.90 -1.89 -8.41
CA TYR A 334 12.88 -2.83 -8.86
C TYR A 334 11.71 -2.11 -9.54
N ALA A 335 11.18 -1.05 -8.93
CA ALA A 335 10.12 -0.23 -9.53
C ALA A 335 10.55 0.37 -10.88
N PHE A 336 11.76 0.94 -10.96
CA PHE A 336 12.35 1.50 -12.18
C PHE A 336 12.46 0.47 -13.31
N VAL A 337 13.03 -0.70 -13.01
CA VAL A 337 13.19 -1.80 -13.97
C VAL A 337 11.84 -2.34 -14.44
N CYS A 338 10.88 -2.50 -13.52
CA CYS A 338 9.52 -2.92 -13.86
C CYS A 338 8.83 -1.90 -14.76
N SER A 339 8.97 -0.61 -14.46
CA SER A 339 8.43 0.46 -15.29
C SER A 339 9.03 0.46 -16.69
N LEU A 340 10.35 0.37 -16.85
CA LEU A 340 11.00 0.24 -18.16
C LEU A 340 10.50 -1.00 -18.93
N GLY A 341 10.28 -2.11 -18.23
CA GLY A 341 9.78 -3.36 -18.81
C GLY A 341 8.28 -3.37 -19.12
N SER A 342 7.49 -2.41 -18.61
CA SER A 342 6.05 -2.34 -18.81
C SER A 342 5.69 -2.21 -20.29
N GLU A 343 4.54 -2.76 -20.70
CA GLU A 343 4.06 -2.70 -22.10
C GLU A 343 4.05 -1.26 -22.64
N ASN A 344 3.56 -0.33 -21.82
CA ASN A 344 3.43 1.08 -22.16
C ASN A 344 4.77 1.81 -22.38
N MET A 345 5.83 1.40 -21.68
CA MET A 345 7.17 1.99 -21.81
C MET A 345 7.99 1.28 -22.88
N ARG A 346 7.92 -0.05 -22.94
CA ARG A 346 8.74 -0.90 -23.81
C ARG A 346 8.65 -0.52 -25.28
N ARG A 347 7.46 -0.18 -25.75
CA ARG A 347 7.20 0.26 -27.13
C ARG A 347 8.02 1.48 -27.59
N HIS A 348 8.56 2.28 -26.66
CA HIS A 348 9.32 3.49 -27.00
C HIS A 348 10.83 3.25 -27.13
N TRP A 349 11.38 2.24 -26.45
CA TRP A 349 12.82 1.95 -26.44
C TRP A 349 13.21 0.68 -27.17
N GLU A 350 12.31 -0.31 -27.30
CA GLU A 350 12.63 -1.56 -27.97
C GLU A 350 12.91 -1.33 -29.47
N GLY A 351 14.10 -1.73 -29.93
CA GLY A 351 14.55 -1.51 -31.30
C GLY A 351 14.98 -0.06 -31.61
N ASN A 352 14.96 0.84 -30.63
CA ASN A 352 15.35 2.24 -30.81
C ASN A 352 16.76 2.49 -30.29
N THR A 353 17.70 2.84 -31.20
CA THR A 353 19.11 3.06 -30.87
C THR A 353 19.35 4.23 -29.92
N ARG A 354 18.42 5.21 -29.85
CA ARG A 354 18.47 6.29 -28.85
C ARG A 354 18.49 5.75 -27.41
N TYR A 355 17.88 4.59 -27.18
CA TYR A 355 17.71 3.99 -25.86
C TYR A 355 18.51 2.69 -25.71
N ALA A 356 19.63 2.55 -26.42
CA ALA A 356 20.47 1.34 -26.40
C ALA A 356 20.99 0.95 -25.00
N LEU A 357 20.98 1.87 -24.03
CA LEU A 357 21.34 1.60 -22.63
C LEU A 357 20.23 0.89 -21.84
N VAL A 358 18.96 1.01 -22.23
CA VAL A 358 17.84 0.40 -21.50
C VAL A 358 17.95 -1.14 -21.44
N PRO A 359 18.22 -1.86 -22.55
CA PRO A 359 18.47 -3.30 -22.48
C PRO A 359 19.62 -3.69 -21.56
N VAL A 360 20.67 -2.86 -21.45
CA VAL A 360 21.82 -3.09 -20.58
C VAL A 360 21.40 -2.96 -19.12
N MET A 361 20.70 -1.88 -18.76
CA MET A 361 20.15 -1.64 -17.42
C MET A 361 19.22 -2.79 -16.98
N LEU A 362 18.32 -3.23 -17.86
CA LEU A 362 17.42 -4.35 -17.58
C LEU A 362 18.16 -5.68 -17.37
N ARG A 363 19.25 -5.92 -18.11
CA ARG A 363 20.07 -7.12 -17.96
C ARG A 363 20.84 -7.10 -16.64
N ASP A 364 21.41 -5.97 -16.27
CA ASP A 364 22.20 -5.86 -15.04
C ASP A 364 21.33 -5.96 -13.79
N ALA A 365 20.10 -5.43 -13.83
CA ALA A 365 19.11 -5.62 -12.76
C ALA A 365 18.71 -7.08 -12.51
N ARG A 366 18.87 -7.98 -13.50
CA ARG A 366 18.54 -9.41 -13.36
C ARG A 366 19.62 -10.24 -12.67
N LYS A 367 20.81 -9.67 -12.41
CA LYS A 367 21.96 -10.40 -11.84
C LYS A 367 21.94 -10.51 -10.32
N VAL A 368 20.98 -9.89 -9.62
CA VAL A 368 20.87 -9.96 -8.15
C VAL A 368 20.28 -11.31 -7.73
N GLU A 369 20.97 -12.01 -6.81
CA GLU A 369 20.62 -13.35 -6.32
C GLU A 369 19.42 -13.38 -5.36
N SER A 370 18.88 -14.58 -5.15
CA SER A 370 17.54 -14.95 -4.70
C SER A 370 16.94 -14.28 -3.45
N PHE A 371 15.61 -14.44 -3.33
CA PHE A 371 14.76 -14.11 -2.17
C PHE A 371 15.45 -14.31 -0.82
N LEU A 372 15.39 -13.28 0.03
CA LEU A 372 15.72 -13.37 1.44
C LEU A 372 14.41 -13.42 2.22
N GLU A 373 14.07 -14.57 2.78
CA GLU A 373 13.12 -14.59 3.91
C GLU A 373 13.88 -13.95 5.10
N PRO A 374 13.37 -12.85 5.69
CA PRO A 374 13.97 -12.30 6.89
C PRO A 374 14.03 -13.35 8.01
N PRO A 375 15.07 -13.34 8.87
CA PRO A 375 15.14 -14.25 10.00
C PRO A 375 13.90 -14.06 10.90
N GLY A 376 13.19 -15.17 11.13
CA GLY A 376 11.91 -15.19 11.86
C GLY A 376 12.02 -15.42 13.36
#